data_AF-K1PQW7-F1
#
_entry.id   AF-K1PQW7-F1
#
_cell.length_a   1.000
_cell.length_b   1.000
_cell.length_c   1.000
_cell.angle_alpha   90.00
_cell.angle_beta   90.00
_cell.angle_gamma   90.00
#
_symmetry.space_group_name_H-M   'P 1'
#
loop_
_entity.id
_entity.type
_entity.pdbx_description
1 polymer ?
#
loop_
_entity_poly.entity_id
_entity_poly.type
_entity_poly.pdbx_seq_one_letter_code
_entity_poly.pdbx_strand_id
1 'polypeptide(L)'
;MVTDQFGIAGLLTFIRAANENDHNLIALAPGIDLTTLGLNLNSPENLYSTFQSPWVDLPCRPQDIDYHVPTEYLTNIFLRDKLAPIKLNRYGEDVLFFLFYMNGNDFIQLAAAAELYTRDWRYHKEERVWITRAPGVEPTHKSAMYERGMYYFFDVQNWRRVPKEFHLEYDKLEERPTLPNTMHHNASQQ
;
A
#
# COMPACT_ATOMS: atom_id res chain seq x y z
N MET A 1 -50.45 15.73 -13.10
CA MET A 1 -49.05 15.26 -13.05
C MET A 1 -48.17 16.47 -12.84
N VAL A 2 -47.14 16.38 -11.99
CA VAL A 2 -46.17 17.46 -11.79
C VAL A 2 -45.26 17.51 -13.02
N THR A 3 -45.28 18.63 -13.75
CA THR A 3 -44.55 18.82 -15.02
C THR A 3 -43.28 19.66 -14.88
N ASP A 4 -42.96 20.10 -13.66
CA ASP A 4 -41.79 20.91 -13.37
C ASP A 4 -40.60 20.05 -12.86
N GLN A 5 -39.52 20.74 -12.50
CA GLN A 5 -38.27 20.13 -12.01
C GLN A 5 -38.41 19.37 -10.68
N PHE A 6 -39.49 19.58 -9.93
CA PHE A 6 -39.74 18.91 -8.65
C PHE A 6 -40.48 17.57 -8.81
N GLY A 7 -40.87 17.21 -10.04
CA GLY A 7 -41.51 15.93 -10.39
C GLY A 7 -40.53 14.84 -10.87
N ILE A 8 -41.05 13.63 -11.09
CA ILE A 8 -40.25 12.46 -11.53
C ILE A 8 -39.60 12.66 -12.91
N ALA A 9 -40.22 13.46 -13.78
CA ALA A 9 -39.64 13.84 -15.06
C ALA A 9 -38.39 14.70 -14.85
N GLY A 10 -38.41 15.64 -13.90
CA GLY A 10 -37.26 16.44 -13.49
C GLY A 10 -36.12 15.58 -12.95
N LEU A 11 -36.42 14.65 -12.03
CA LEU A 11 -35.43 13.70 -11.49
C LEU A 11 -34.75 12.86 -12.59
N LEU A 12 -35.52 12.33 -13.54
CA LEU A 12 -34.98 11.53 -14.64
C LEU A 12 -34.07 12.36 -15.56
N THR A 13 -34.45 13.62 -15.83
CA THR A 13 -33.60 14.55 -16.58
C THR A 13 -32.28 14.80 -15.85
N PHE A 14 -32.31 14.98 -14.52
CA PHE A 14 -31.09 15.13 -13.70
C PHE A 14 -30.19 13.88 -13.73
N ILE A 15 -30.76 12.68 -13.60
CA ILE A 15 -29.98 11.43 -13.64
C ILE A 15 -29.32 11.23 -15.01
N ARG A 16 -30.04 11.52 -16.11
CA ARG A 16 -29.49 11.42 -17.47
C ARG A 16 -28.40 12.45 -17.72
N ALA A 17 -28.62 13.69 -17.29
CA ALA A 17 -27.62 14.75 -17.41
C ALA A 17 -26.35 14.44 -16.60
N ALA A 18 -26.49 13.84 -15.42
CA ALA A 18 -25.35 13.40 -14.60
C ALA A 18 -24.49 12.35 -15.33
N ASN A 19 -25.10 11.37 -15.99
CA ASN A 19 -24.37 10.32 -16.71
C ASN A 19 -23.63 10.83 -17.96
N GLU A 20 -24.03 11.98 -18.51
CA GLU A 20 -23.52 12.48 -19.79
C GLU A 20 -22.51 13.63 -19.65
N ASN A 21 -22.59 14.49 -18.60
CA ASN A 21 -21.94 15.80 -18.67
C ASN A 21 -21.19 16.30 -17.42
N ASP A 22 -21.31 15.73 -16.21
CA ASP A 22 -20.61 16.33 -15.04
C ASP A 22 -20.41 15.37 -13.85
N HIS A 23 -19.15 15.19 -13.42
CA HIS A 23 -18.79 14.37 -12.24
C HIS A 23 -19.45 14.90 -10.95
N ASN A 24 -19.64 16.21 -10.83
CA ASN A 24 -20.29 16.80 -9.66
C ASN A 24 -21.80 16.48 -9.61
N LEU A 25 -22.45 16.37 -10.77
CA LEU A 25 -23.86 15.99 -10.84
C LEU A 25 -24.06 14.48 -10.58
N ILE A 26 -23.07 13.66 -10.92
CA ILE A 26 -23.04 12.23 -10.55
C ILE A 26 -23.05 12.07 -9.03
N ALA A 27 -22.28 12.88 -8.31
CA ALA A 27 -22.23 12.81 -6.84
C ALA A 27 -23.57 13.16 -6.16
N LEU A 28 -24.38 14.03 -6.76
CA LEU A 28 -25.57 14.58 -6.12
C LEU A 28 -26.87 13.81 -6.39
N ALA A 29 -27.00 13.18 -7.56
CA ALA A 29 -28.23 12.49 -7.95
C ALA A 29 -28.07 10.95 -7.99
N PRO A 30 -27.16 10.37 -8.81
CA PRO A 30 -26.81 8.96 -8.71
C PRO A 30 -26.13 8.56 -7.39
N GLY A 31 -25.29 9.45 -6.86
CA GLY A 31 -24.43 9.18 -5.72
C GLY A 31 -23.10 8.53 -6.10
N ILE A 32 -22.22 8.38 -5.10
CA ILE A 32 -20.94 7.69 -5.21
C ILE A 32 -20.97 6.48 -4.29
N ASP A 33 -20.33 5.39 -4.69
CA ASP A 33 -20.11 4.25 -3.82
C ASP A 33 -19.11 4.63 -2.70
N LEU A 34 -19.66 4.87 -1.51
CA LEU A 34 -18.90 5.29 -0.34
C LEU A 34 -17.90 4.24 0.16
N THR A 35 -18.07 2.97 -0.24
CA THR A 35 -17.11 1.91 0.13
C THR A 35 -15.77 2.05 -0.58
N THR A 36 -15.73 2.85 -1.66
CA THR A 36 -14.50 3.13 -2.42
C THR A 36 -13.64 4.24 -1.79
N LEU A 37 -14.14 4.93 -0.76
CA LEU A 37 -13.45 6.04 -0.09
C LEU A 37 -12.39 5.61 0.93
N GLY A 38 -11.95 4.34 0.90
CA GLY A 38 -10.91 3.85 1.80
C GLY A 38 -11.33 3.68 3.28
N LEU A 39 -12.59 3.96 3.61
CA LEU A 39 -13.15 3.75 4.95
C LEU A 39 -13.75 2.35 5.08
N ASN A 40 -13.37 1.64 6.14
CA ASN A 40 -14.01 0.36 6.47
C ASN A 40 -15.35 0.60 7.17
N LEU A 41 -16.40 0.89 6.38
CA LEU A 41 -17.76 1.13 6.88
C LEU A 41 -18.40 -0.10 7.56
N ASN A 42 -17.80 -1.28 7.40
CA ASN A 42 -18.22 -2.52 8.05
C ASN A 42 -17.47 -2.79 9.38
N SER A 43 -16.58 -1.89 9.81
CA SER A 43 -15.84 -2.04 11.06
C SER A 43 -16.79 -2.04 12.26
N PRO A 44 -16.63 -2.98 13.22
CA PRO A 44 -17.35 -2.92 14.49
C PRO A 44 -16.81 -1.83 15.42
N GLU A 45 -15.62 -1.27 15.12
CA GLU A 45 -14.95 -0.24 15.90
C GLU A 45 -15.15 1.16 15.32
N ASN A 46 -14.99 2.18 16.16
CA ASN A 46 -15.07 3.58 15.74
C ASN A 46 -13.95 3.94 14.77
N LEU A 47 -14.29 4.59 13.66
CA LEU A 47 -13.31 5.02 12.65
C LEU A 47 -12.57 6.32 13.03
N TYR A 48 -13.12 7.15 13.92
CA TYR A 48 -12.57 8.47 14.21
C TYR A 48 -11.20 8.43 14.91
N SER A 49 -10.87 7.35 15.61
CA SER A 49 -9.60 7.21 16.35
C SER A 49 -8.40 7.05 15.42
N THR A 50 -8.63 6.54 14.22
CA THR A 50 -7.60 6.37 13.17
C THR A 50 -7.93 7.18 11.93
N PHE A 51 -8.87 8.13 12.02
CA PHE A 51 -9.22 9.00 10.90
C PHE A 51 -8.12 10.04 10.68
N GLN A 52 -7.42 9.93 9.55
CA GLN A 52 -6.25 10.77 9.26
C GLN A 52 -6.64 12.15 8.76
N SER A 53 -7.35 12.23 7.63
CA SER A 53 -7.86 13.47 7.08
C SER A 53 -8.95 13.19 6.03
N PRO A 54 -9.75 14.20 5.64
CA PRO A 54 -10.77 14.04 4.58
C PRO A 54 -10.24 13.67 3.18
N TRP A 55 -8.92 13.73 2.95
CA TRP A 55 -8.31 13.50 1.64
C TRP A 55 -7.43 12.25 1.57
N VAL A 56 -7.40 11.45 2.64
CA VAL A 56 -6.56 10.25 2.70
C VAL A 56 -7.44 9.01 2.78
N ASP A 57 -7.21 8.10 1.84
CA ASP A 57 -7.98 6.84 1.70
C ASP A 57 -7.48 5.72 2.63
N LEU A 58 -6.61 6.05 3.58
CA LEU A 58 -6.01 5.10 4.51
C LEU A 58 -6.14 5.60 5.95
N PRO A 59 -6.36 4.69 6.93
CA PRO A 59 -6.34 5.06 8.33
C PRO A 59 -4.93 5.45 8.79
N CYS A 60 -4.85 6.26 9.86
CA CYS A 60 -3.62 6.56 10.55
C CYS A 60 -2.88 5.28 10.93
N ARG A 61 -1.58 5.26 10.64
CA ARG A 61 -0.69 4.19 11.10
C ARG A 61 -0.25 4.51 12.53
N PRO A 62 0.21 3.52 13.31
CA PRO A 62 0.68 3.76 14.68
C PRO A 62 1.78 4.85 14.77
N GLN A 63 2.64 4.98 13.75
CA GLN A 63 3.67 6.01 13.72
C GLN A 63 3.15 7.44 13.42
N ASP A 64 1.92 7.57 12.91
CA ASP A 64 1.29 8.87 12.61
C ASP A 64 0.53 9.43 13.83
N ILE A 65 0.32 8.60 14.87
CA ILE A 65 -0.46 8.96 16.06
C ILE A 65 0.48 9.33 17.19
N ASP A 66 0.42 10.58 17.64
CA ASP A 66 1.12 11.02 18.84
C ASP A 66 0.59 10.29 20.07
N TYR A 67 1.50 9.74 20.87
CA TYR A 67 1.17 9.02 22.09
C TYR A 67 2.03 9.49 23.26
N HIS A 68 1.42 9.63 24.44
CA HIS A 68 2.16 9.98 25.65
C HIS A 68 2.98 8.78 26.13
N VAL A 69 4.23 8.73 25.68
CA VAL A 69 5.22 7.74 26.12
C VAL A 69 5.92 8.19 27.40
N PRO A 70 6.37 7.26 28.27
CA PRO A 70 7.25 7.58 29.38
C PRO A 70 8.49 8.38 28.94
N THR A 71 8.95 9.29 29.78
CA THR A 71 10.07 10.21 29.46
C THR A 71 11.36 9.47 29.11
N GLU A 72 11.53 8.25 29.60
CA GLU A 72 12.66 7.36 29.34
C GLU A 72 12.77 6.95 27.86
N TYR A 73 11.65 6.96 27.12
CA TYR A 73 11.63 6.63 25.69
C TYR A 73 11.93 7.82 24.77
N LEU A 74 11.95 9.05 25.29
CA LEU A 74 12.28 10.28 24.55
C LEU A 74 13.80 10.44 24.31
N THR A 75 14.41 9.35 23.84
CA THR A 75 15.87 9.19 23.70
C THR A 75 16.51 10.14 22.69
N ASN A 76 15.75 10.57 21.68
CA ASN A 76 16.26 11.44 20.62
C ASN A 76 16.84 12.76 21.17
N ILE A 77 16.27 13.29 22.27
CA ILE A 77 16.74 14.54 22.89
C ILE A 77 18.19 14.41 23.40
N PHE A 78 18.59 13.22 23.86
CA PHE A 78 19.89 12.99 24.50
C PHE A 78 20.91 12.32 23.57
N LEU A 79 20.45 11.56 22.57
CA LEU A 79 21.30 10.68 21.76
C LEU A 79 21.42 11.09 20.29
N ARG A 80 20.80 12.19 19.87
CA ARG A 80 20.74 12.62 18.46
C ARG A 80 22.09 12.55 17.75
N ASP A 81 23.14 13.11 18.35
CA ASP A 81 24.47 13.21 17.72
C ASP A 81 25.23 11.87 17.69
N LYS A 82 24.81 10.91 18.53
CA LYS A 82 25.42 9.58 18.62
C LYS A 82 24.66 8.52 17.83
N LEU A 83 23.42 8.81 17.43
CA LEU A 83 22.56 7.87 16.73
C LEU A 83 23.12 7.61 15.32
N ALA A 84 23.26 6.34 14.96
CA ALA A 84 23.72 5.98 13.64
C ALA A 84 22.71 6.46 12.57
N PRO A 85 23.19 7.01 11.43
CA PRO A 85 22.29 7.39 10.35
C PRO A 85 21.57 6.16 9.80
N ILE A 86 20.32 6.36 9.40
CA ILE A 86 19.50 5.33 8.77
C ILE A 86 20.17 4.90 7.46
N LYS A 87 20.57 3.62 7.40
CA LYS A 87 21.20 3.00 6.22
C LYS A 87 20.57 1.63 6.03
N LEU A 88 19.69 1.52 5.04
CA LEU A 88 18.86 0.32 4.83
C LEU A 88 19.68 -0.95 4.58
N ASN A 89 20.84 -0.83 3.93
CA ASN A 89 21.76 -1.95 3.72
C ASN A 89 22.31 -2.56 5.03
N ARG A 90 22.23 -1.87 6.16
CA ARG A 90 22.63 -2.38 7.49
C ARG A 90 21.52 -3.15 8.21
N TYR A 91 20.27 -3.00 7.77
CA TYR A 91 19.13 -3.63 8.42
C TYR A 91 18.91 -5.06 7.92
N GLY A 92 18.36 -5.91 8.77
CA GLY A 92 17.92 -7.26 8.40
C GLY A 92 16.67 -7.23 7.52
N GLU A 93 16.36 -8.37 6.87
CA GLU A 93 15.16 -8.50 6.02
C GLU A 93 13.87 -8.18 6.78
N ASP A 94 13.77 -8.57 8.05
CA ASP A 94 12.61 -8.32 8.90
C ASP A 94 12.24 -6.82 8.99
N VAL A 95 13.24 -5.98 9.23
CA VAL A 95 13.07 -4.53 9.27
C VAL A 95 12.74 -3.98 7.88
N LEU A 96 13.32 -4.54 6.81
CA LEU A 96 12.98 -4.12 5.44
C LEU A 96 11.52 -4.45 5.10
N PHE A 97 11.01 -5.62 5.49
CA PHE A 97 9.60 -5.96 5.34
C PHE A 97 8.71 -5.04 6.16
N PHE A 98 9.09 -4.74 7.41
CA PHE A 98 8.38 -3.76 8.23
C PHE A 98 8.29 -2.41 7.53
N LEU A 99 9.42 -1.89 7.05
CA LEU A 99 9.46 -0.62 6.33
C LEU A 99 8.63 -0.64 5.04
N PHE A 100 8.65 -1.75 4.28
CA PHE A 100 7.89 -1.90 3.05
C PHE A 100 6.38 -1.91 3.27
N TYR A 101 5.89 -2.70 4.24
CA TYR A 101 4.45 -2.86 4.48
C TYR A 101 3.84 -1.71 5.31
N MET A 102 4.62 -1.02 6.15
CA MET A 102 4.12 0.08 6.97
C MET A 102 4.14 1.44 6.26
N ASN A 103 4.98 1.64 5.24
CA ASN A 103 5.17 2.95 4.61
C ASN A 103 4.58 2.98 3.19
N GLY A 104 3.33 2.52 3.05
CA GLY A 104 2.62 2.53 1.77
C GLY A 104 2.62 3.91 1.10
N ASN A 105 2.93 3.95 -0.20
CA ASN A 105 3.04 5.16 -1.01
C ASN A 105 4.10 6.17 -0.54
N ASP A 106 5.11 5.70 0.20
CA ASP A 106 6.24 6.51 0.68
C ASP A 106 7.55 6.12 -0.05
N PHE A 107 8.49 7.06 -0.12
CA PHE A 107 9.87 6.81 -0.54
C PHE A 107 10.51 5.66 0.25
N ILE A 108 10.22 5.55 1.55
CA ILE A 108 10.77 4.48 2.40
C ILE A 108 10.33 3.09 1.93
N GLN A 109 9.10 2.92 1.43
CA GLN A 109 8.66 1.64 0.86
C GLN A 109 9.46 1.29 -0.39
N LEU A 110 9.66 2.24 -1.31
CA LEU A 110 10.48 2.03 -2.51
C LEU A 110 11.95 1.72 -2.17
N ALA A 111 12.51 2.43 -1.19
CA ALA A 111 13.88 2.21 -0.74
C ALA A 111 14.05 0.82 -0.09
N ALA A 112 13.08 0.39 0.73
CA ALA A 112 13.06 -0.96 1.29
C ALA A 112 12.91 -2.04 0.19
N ALA A 113 12.04 -1.80 -0.80
CA ALA A 113 11.85 -2.68 -1.95
C ALA A 113 13.14 -2.83 -2.77
N ALA A 114 13.89 -1.73 -2.99
CA ALA A 114 15.16 -1.76 -3.69
C ALA A 114 16.20 -2.60 -2.94
N GLU A 115 16.25 -2.51 -1.61
CA GLU A 115 17.16 -3.30 -0.77
C GLU A 115 16.73 -4.77 -0.60
N LEU A 116 15.43 -5.07 -0.68
CA LEU A 116 14.96 -6.45 -0.79
C LEU A 116 15.37 -7.04 -2.15
N TYR A 117 15.23 -6.25 -3.22
CA TYR A 117 15.62 -6.68 -4.57
C TYR A 117 17.11 -7.01 -4.69
N THR A 118 18.00 -6.22 -4.06
CA THR A 118 19.44 -6.50 -4.02
C THR A 118 19.79 -7.77 -3.23
N ARG A 119 18.86 -8.27 -2.40
CA ARG A 119 18.96 -9.51 -1.63
C ARG A 119 18.15 -10.66 -2.25
N ASP A 120 18.00 -10.62 -3.58
CA ASP A 120 17.32 -11.65 -4.38
C ASP A 120 15.83 -11.85 -4.09
N TRP A 121 15.18 -10.93 -3.38
CA TRP A 121 13.73 -10.91 -3.29
C TRP A 121 13.11 -10.31 -4.56
N ARG A 122 12.00 -10.90 -5.02
CA ARG A 122 11.21 -10.42 -6.15
C ARG A 122 9.76 -10.29 -5.71
N TYR A 123 9.13 -9.18 -6.08
CA TYR A 123 7.73 -8.94 -5.75
C TYR A 123 6.84 -9.47 -6.88
N HIS A 124 5.82 -10.26 -6.55
CA HIS A 124 4.87 -10.79 -7.52
C HIS A 124 3.67 -9.85 -7.63
N LYS A 125 3.39 -9.31 -8.83
CA LYS A 125 2.37 -8.27 -9.04
C LYS A 125 0.95 -8.72 -8.71
N GLU A 126 0.61 -9.96 -9.04
CA GLU A 126 -0.75 -10.50 -8.84
C GLU A 126 -0.94 -11.11 -7.45
N GLU A 127 -0.05 -12.01 -7.02
CA GLU A 127 -0.08 -12.59 -5.66
C GLU A 127 0.25 -11.57 -4.55
N ARG A 128 0.85 -10.41 -4.90
CA ARG A 128 1.18 -9.30 -3.99
C ARG A 128 2.09 -9.68 -2.82
N VAL A 129 3.03 -10.60 -3.06
CA VAL A 129 3.99 -11.09 -2.06
C VAL A 129 5.42 -10.98 -2.55
N TRP A 130 6.35 -10.85 -1.60
CA TRP A 130 7.78 -10.99 -1.83
C TRP A 130 8.19 -12.47 -1.82
N ILE A 131 8.95 -12.88 -2.83
CA ILE A 131 9.40 -14.26 -3.08
C ILE A 131 10.92 -14.28 -3.25
N THR A 132 11.60 -15.28 -2.71
CA THR A 132 13.02 -15.53 -2.93
C THR A 132 13.29 -17.03 -3.10
N ARG A 133 14.40 -17.37 -3.74
CA ARG A 133 14.79 -18.78 -3.93
C ARG A 133 15.16 -19.42 -2.59
N ALA A 134 14.75 -20.67 -2.40
CA ALA A 134 15.24 -21.45 -1.27
C ALA A 134 16.74 -21.75 -1.46
N PRO A 135 17.59 -21.53 -0.44
CA PRO A 135 19.03 -21.78 -0.57
C PRO A 135 19.32 -23.22 -1.01
N GLY A 136 20.08 -23.38 -2.10
CA GLY A 136 20.47 -24.69 -2.62
C GLY A 136 19.36 -25.47 -3.32
N VAL A 137 18.19 -24.88 -3.56
CA VAL A 137 17.09 -25.51 -4.30
C VAL A 137 16.98 -24.90 -5.68
N GLU A 138 17.26 -25.68 -6.72
CA GLU A 138 17.05 -25.26 -8.09
C GLU A 138 15.57 -25.41 -8.51
N PRO A 139 15.08 -24.54 -9.42
CA PRO A 139 13.76 -24.72 -10.01
C PRO A 139 13.64 -26.09 -10.69
N THR A 140 12.50 -26.76 -10.50
CA THR A 140 12.21 -28.04 -11.15
C THR A 140 12.02 -27.89 -12.66
N HIS A 141 11.55 -26.72 -13.11
CA HIS A 141 11.47 -26.37 -14.51
C HIS A 141 11.85 -24.91 -14.72
N LYS A 142 12.62 -24.63 -15.77
CA LYS A 142 13.03 -23.27 -16.14
C LYS A 142 12.99 -23.11 -17.64
N SER A 143 12.31 -22.07 -18.10
CA SER A 143 12.22 -21.67 -19.50
C SER A 143 12.63 -20.20 -19.65
N ALA A 144 12.53 -19.65 -20.86
CA ALA A 144 12.74 -18.22 -21.09
C ALA A 144 11.62 -17.34 -20.52
N MET A 145 10.42 -17.89 -20.30
CA MET A 145 9.23 -17.12 -19.90
C MET A 145 8.84 -17.32 -18.43
N TYR A 146 9.18 -18.47 -17.85
CA TYR A 146 8.80 -18.81 -16.49
C TYR A 146 9.77 -19.80 -15.84
N GLU A 147 9.71 -19.86 -14.51
CA GLU A 147 10.28 -20.93 -13.71
C GLU A 147 9.26 -21.52 -12.73
N ARG A 148 9.42 -22.80 -12.42
CA ARG A 148 8.60 -23.51 -11.44
C ARG A 148 9.49 -24.22 -10.44
N GLY A 149 9.15 -24.17 -9.15
CA GLY A 149 9.97 -24.76 -8.11
C GLY A 149 9.53 -24.38 -6.71
N MET A 150 10.35 -24.72 -5.72
CA MET A 150 10.13 -24.38 -4.32
C MET A 150 10.81 -23.06 -3.98
N TYR A 151 10.04 -22.11 -3.43
CA TYR A 151 10.53 -20.79 -3.04
C TYR A 151 10.09 -20.48 -1.62
N TYR A 152 10.71 -19.47 -1.02
CA TYR A 152 10.18 -18.82 0.16
C TYR A 152 9.40 -17.59 -0.26
N PHE A 153 8.22 -17.40 0.32
CA PHE A 153 7.56 -16.10 0.32
C PHE A 153 7.45 -15.55 1.74
N PHE A 154 7.34 -14.24 1.88
CA PHE A 154 7.10 -13.61 3.17
C PHE A 154 5.60 -13.48 3.44
N ASP A 155 5.11 -14.25 4.41
CA ASP A 155 3.75 -14.20 4.91
C ASP A 155 3.61 -13.06 5.92
N VAL A 156 2.97 -11.97 5.49
CA VAL A 156 2.78 -10.75 6.29
C VAL A 156 1.84 -10.99 7.47
N GLN A 157 0.84 -11.85 7.31
CA GLN A 157 -0.19 -12.09 8.33
C GLN A 157 0.39 -12.84 9.54
N ASN A 158 1.28 -13.80 9.27
CA ASN A 158 1.96 -14.57 10.32
C ASN A 158 3.40 -14.10 10.58
N TRP A 159 3.83 -13.01 9.92
CA TRP A 159 5.16 -12.42 10.00
C TRP A 159 6.31 -13.44 9.89
N ARG A 160 6.30 -14.27 8.84
CA ARG A 160 7.29 -15.35 8.67
C ARG A 160 7.57 -15.70 7.22
N ARG A 161 8.73 -16.30 6.97
CA ARG A 161 9.07 -16.92 5.68
C ARG A 161 8.44 -18.30 5.59
N VAL A 162 7.71 -18.58 4.52
CA VAL A 162 6.99 -19.84 4.31
C VAL A 162 7.43 -20.49 3.00
N PRO A 163 7.83 -21.78 3.00
CA PRO A 163 8.13 -22.49 1.77
C PRO A 163 6.83 -22.81 1.02
N LYS A 164 6.80 -22.55 -0.29
CA LYS A 164 5.66 -22.86 -1.17
C LYS A 164 6.15 -23.14 -2.59
N GLU A 165 5.46 -24.03 -3.29
CA GLU A 165 5.68 -24.24 -4.72
C GLU A 165 5.08 -23.07 -5.50
N PHE A 166 5.87 -22.44 -6.36
CA PHE A 166 5.40 -21.36 -7.24
C PHE A 166 5.64 -21.70 -8.70
N HIS A 167 4.71 -21.23 -9.54
CA HIS A 167 4.88 -21.06 -10.97
C HIS A 167 5.07 -19.55 -11.21
N LEU A 168 6.31 -19.14 -11.48
CA LEU A 168 6.72 -17.74 -11.60
C LEU A 168 6.89 -17.39 -13.07
N GLU A 169 5.88 -16.75 -13.66
CA GLU A 169 6.01 -16.08 -14.95
C GLU A 169 6.80 -14.79 -14.77
N TYR A 170 7.87 -14.60 -15.56
CA TYR A 170 8.79 -13.48 -15.35
C TYR A 170 8.14 -12.12 -15.63
N ASP A 171 7.11 -12.07 -16.48
CA ASP A 171 6.32 -10.86 -16.74
C ASP A 171 5.41 -10.47 -15.57
N LYS A 172 5.13 -11.38 -14.63
CA LYS A 172 4.36 -11.12 -13.41
C LYS A 172 5.23 -10.70 -12.22
N LEU A 173 6.54 -10.80 -12.35
CA LEU A 173 7.47 -10.28 -11.35
C LEU A 173 7.75 -8.80 -11.60
N GLU A 174 7.91 -8.05 -10.52
CA GLU A 174 8.39 -6.67 -10.60
C GLU A 174 9.86 -6.60 -10.97
N GLU A 175 10.18 -5.55 -11.74
CA GLU A 175 11.56 -5.18 -12.02
C GLU A 175 12.19 -4.47 -10.82
N ARG A 176 13.45 -4.07 -10.98
CA ARG A 176 14.14 -3.30 -9.95
C ARG A 176 13.39 -1.97 -9.70
N PRO A 177 12.99 -1.66 -8.45
CA PRO A 177 12.32 -0.41 -8.14
C PRO A 177 13.16 0.81 -8.58
N THR A 178 12.50 1.77 -9.23
CA THR A 178 13.12 3.05 -9.58
C THR A 178 12.89 4.06 -8.44
N LEU A 179 13.98 4.68 -7.98
CA LEU A 179 13.90 5.69 -6.93
C LEU A 179 13.70 7.07 -7.59
N PRO A 180 12.61 7.79 -7.31
CA PRO A 180 12.40 9.13 -7.87
C PRO A 180 13.48 10.11 -7.35
N ASN A 181 13.97 10.97 -8.24
CA ASN A 181 15.03 11.93 -7.93
C ASN A 181 14.57 13.11 -7.05
N THR A 182 13.26 13.26 -6.79
CA THR A 182 12.68 14.42 -6.08
C THR A 182 11.55 14.02 -5.13
N MET A 183 11.67 14.42 -3.86
CA MET A 183 10.74 14.16 -2.73
C MET A 183 9.50 15.08 -2.68
N HIS A 184 9.03 15.63 -3.81
CA HIS A 184 7.88 16.53 -3.84
C HIS A 184 6.75 15.93 -4.67
N HIS A 185 6.03 14.98 -4.07
CA HIS A 185 4.73 14.56 -4.57
C HIS A 185 3.71 14.76 -3.45
N ASN A 186 2.79 15.73 -3.61
CA ASN A 186 1.72 15.95 -2.65
C ASN A 186 0.47 15.23 -3.16
N ALA A 187 0.18 14.06 -2.60
CA ALA A 187 -0.95 13.22 -3.00
C ALA A 187 -2.32 13.90 -2.76
N SER A 188 -2.37 14.96 -1.94
CA SER A 188 -3.60 15.71 -1.61
C SER A 188 -4.06 16.71 -2.68
N GLN A 189 -3.37 16.80 -3.83
CA GLN A 189 -3.66 17.76 -4.91
C GLN A 189 -4.19 17.13 -6.20
N GLN A 190 -4.58 15.85 -6.18
CA GLN A 190 -5.13 15.13 -7.34
C GLN A 190 -6.62 14.83 -7.17
#